data_AF-A0PQM5-F1
#
_entry.id   AF-A0PQM5-F1
#
_cell.length_a   1.000
_cell.length_b   1.000
_cell.length_c   1.000
_cell.angle_alpha   90.00
_cell.angle_beta   90.00
_cell.angle_gamma   90.00
#
_symmetry.space_group_name_H-M   'P 1'
#
loop_
_entity.id
_entity.type
_entity.pdbx_description
1 polymer ?
#
loop_
_entity_poly.entity_id
_entity_poly.type
_entity_poly.pdbx_seq_one_letter_code
_entity_poly.pdbx_strand_id
1 'polypeptide(L)'
;MSDCLREARERGLISDIMLTSMDQNIQLLVDYLGGCERIRKTPMPFAYAVHLRRALVLYCFTLPFAMVETFGWTTIVDVLIIAYTFFGIEEIAVEIESPFANDANDLPLEDSCETIHKNVYAQAGI
;
A
#
# COMPACT_ATOMS: atom_id res chain seq x y z
N MET A 1 10.16 -15.24 21.23
CA MET A 1 9.05 -14.56 21.93
C MET A 1 8.08 -15.57 22.53
N SER A 2 7.70 -16.61 21.79
CA SER A 2 7.13 -17.86 22.32
C SER A 2 7.95 -18.49 23.45
N ASP A 3 9.29 -18.46 23.35
CA ASP A 3 10.17 -18.98 24.40
C ASP A 3 10.08 -18.19 25.71
N CYS A 4 9.88 -16.86 25.62
CA CYS A 4 9.73 -16.01 26.81
C CYS A 4 8.39 -16.26 27.53
N LEU A 5 7.30 -16.48 26.77
CA LEU A 5 6.01 -16.86 27.33
C LEU A 5 6.04 -18.26 27.96
N ARG A 6 6.74 -19.21 27.31
CA ARG A 6 6.99 -20.54 27.89
C ARG A 6 7.77 -20.46 29.18
N GLU A 7 8.84 -19.67 29.20
CA GLU A 7 9.67 -19.50 30.39
C GLU A 7 8.90 -18.83 31.54
N ALA A 8 8.03 -17.85 31.25
CA ALA A 8 7.19 -17.22 32.25
C ALA A 8 6.09 -18.17 32.80
N ARG A 9 5.59 -19.11 31.97
CA ARG A 9 4.72 -20.21 32.41
C ARG A 9 5.48 -21.20 33.30
N GLU A 10 6.68 -21.61 32.90
CA GLU A 10 7.54 -22.53 33.67
C GLU A 10 7.92 -21.94 35.04
N ARG A 11 8.01 -20.61 35.14
CA ARG A 11 8.20 -19.87 36.40
C ARG A 11 6.91 -19.64 37.21
N GLY A 12 5.77 -20.14 36.74
CA GLY A 12 4.47 -20.00 37.42
C GLY A 12 3.90 -18.57 37.47
N LEU A 13 4.43 -17.66 36.66
CA LEU A 13 4.04 -16.24 36.63
C LEU A 13 2.74 -16.01 35.85
N ILE A 14 2.34 -16.96 35.01
CA ILE A 14 1.21 -16.84 34.09
C ILE A 14 0.40 -18.15 34.09
N SER A 15 -0.94 -18.04 34.13
CA SER A 15 -1.84 -19.20 34.06
C SER A 15 -1.99 -19.74 32.64
N ASP A 16 -2.41 -20.99 32.49
CA ASP A 16 -2.61 -21.63 31.17
C ASP A 16 -3.63 -20.86 30.30
N ILE A 17 -4.69 -20.33 30.90
CA ILE A 17 -5.72 -19.54 30.19
C ILE A 17 -5.11 -18.23 29.64
N MET A 18 -4.28 -17.57 30.44
CA MET A 18 -3.62 -16.33 30.05
C MET A 18 -2.53 -16.59 29.01
N LEU A 19 -1.80 -17.70 29.10
CA LEU A 19 -0.85 -18.14 28.08
C LEU A 19 -1.54 -18.34 26.72
N THR A 20 -2.66 -19.07 26.68
CA THR A 20 -3.43 -19.27 25.44
C THR A 20 -3.91 -17.94 24.86
N SER A 21 -4.38 -17.02 25.70
CA SER A 21 -4.84 -15.69 25.26
C SER A 21 -3.70 -14.85 24.67
N MET A 22 -2.50 -14.90 25.26
CA MET A 22 -1.33 -14.20 24.74
C MET A 22 -0.81 -14.83 23.45
N ASP A 23 -0.82 -16.15 23.34
CA ASP A 23 -0.43 -16.87 22.13
C ASP A 23 -1.35 -16.53 20.95
N GLN A 24 -2.66 -16.43 21.18
CA GLN A 24 -3.63 -15.96 20.18
C GLN A 24 -3.32 -14.54 19.69
N ASN A 25 -3.00 -13.61 20.59
CA ASN A 25 -2.62 -12.25 20.20
C ASN A 25 -1.31 -12.22 19.38
N ILE A 26 -0.36 -13.10 19.67
CA ILE A 26 0.87 -13.24 18.86
C ILE A 26 0.54 -13.79 17.48
N GLN A 27 -0.30 -14.81 17.39
CA GLN A 27 -0.75 -15.37 16.13
C GLN A 27 -1.39 -14.29 15.25
N LEU A 28 -2.22 -13.42 15.83
CA LEU A 28 -2.81 -12.26 15.13
C LEU A 28 -1.74 -11.29 14.58
N LEU A 29 -0.70 -10.99 15.35
CA LEU A 29 0.40 -10.14 14.86
C LEU A 29 1.14 -10.78 13.68
N VAL A 30 1.38 -12.10 13.73
CA VAL A 30 1.99 -12.85 12.63
C VAL A 30 1.10 -12.81 11.39
N ASP A 31 -0.21 -12.95 11.56
CA ASP A 31 -1.17 -12.88 10.46
C ASP A 31 -1.19 -11.49 9.82
N TYR A 32 -1.16 -10.41 10.60
CA TYR A 32 -1.05 -9.04 10.08
C TYR A 32 0.26 -8.79 9.33
N LEU A 33 1.39 -9.24 9.89
CA LEU A 33 2.68 -9.15 9.21
C LEU A 33 2.66 -9.91 7.88
N GLY A 34 2.12 -11.14 7.86
CA GLY A 34 1.93 -11.93 6.65
C GLY A 34 1.05 -11.23 5.62
N GLY A 35 0.01 -10.52 6.08
CA GLY A 35 -0.82 -9.65 5.25
C GLY A 35 -0.01 -8.54 4.56
N CYS A 36 0.78 -7.79 5.34
CA CYS A 36 1.66 -6.74 4.81
C CYS A 36 2.71 -7.30 3.84
N GLU A 37 3.31 -8.45 4.16
CA GLU A 37 4.25 -9.10 3.26
C GLU A 37 3.62 -9.51 1.94
N ARG A 38 2.38 -10.03 1.95
CA ARG A 38 1.66 -10.39 0.73
C ARG A 38 1.43 -9.15 -0.12
N ILE A 39 0.91 -8.06 0.44
CA ILE A 39 0.68 -6.80 -0.28
C ILE A 39 2.00 -6.33 -0.94
N ARG A 40 3.10 -6.32 -0.18
CA ARG A 40 4.41 -5.90 -0.70
C ARG A 40 4.99 -6.87 -1.75
N LYS A 41 4.77 -8.18 -1.61
CA LYS A 41 5.32 -9.21 -2.50
C LYS A 41 4.46 -9.49 -3.74
N THR A 42 3.26 -8.94 -3.81
CA THR A 42 2.37 -9.08 -4.97
C THR A 42 2.17 -7.75 -5.71
N PRO A 43 3.23 -7.15 -6.28
CA PRO A 43 3.08 -5.98 -7.15
C PRO A 43 2.31 -6.35 -8.43
N MET A 44 1.80 -5.34 -9.15
CA MET A 44 1.19 -5.58 -10.44
C MET A 44 2.22 -6.21 -11.39
N PRO A 45 1.79 -7.12 -12.28
CA PRO A 45 2.70 -7.72 -13.24
C PRO A 45 3.36 -6.63 -14.10
N PHE A 46 4.70 -6.58 -14.12
CA PHE A 46 5.45 -5.57 -14.87
C PHE A 46 5.01 -5.46 -16.35
N ALA A 47 4.73 -6.61 -16.99
CA ALA A 47 4.23 -6.62 -18.36
C ALA A 47 2.91 -5.86 -18.51
N TYR A 48 1.99 -5.98 -17.54
CA TYR A 48 0.72 -5.27 -17.55
C TYR A 48 0.93 -3.76 -17.50
N ALA A 49 1.74 -3.26 -16.55
CA ALA A 49 2.04 -1.83 -16.42
C ALA A 49 2.67 -1.26 -17.71
N VAL A 50 3.63 -1.98 -18.30
CA VAL A 50 4.28 -1.57 -19.55
C VAL A 50 3.29 -1.54 -20.72
N HIS A 51 2.41 -2.55 -20.84
CA HIS A 51 1.40 -2.58 -21.90
C HIS A 51 0.37 -1.47 -21.72
N LEU A 52 -0.05 -1.17 -20.48
CA LEU A 52 -0.97 -0.09 -20.17
C LEU A 52 -0.39 1.27 -20.58
N ARG A 53 0.84 1.59 -20.15
CA ARG A 53 1.54 2.84 -20.53
C ARG A 53 1.64 2.99 -22.05
N ARG A 54 2.04 1.93 -22.75
CA ARG A 54 2.16 1.94 -24.22
C ARG A 54 0.81 2.15 -24.90
N ALA A 55 -0.24 1.47 -24.43
CA ALA A 55 -1.58 1.64 -24.96
C ALA A 55 -2.09 3.08 -24.74
N LEU A 56 -1.83 3.66 -23.57
CA LEU A 56 -2.21 5.04 -23.25
C LEU A 56 -1.52 6.07 -24.15
N VAL A 57 -0.21 5.89 -24.39
CA VAL A 57 0.55 6.73 -25.33
C VAL A 57 -0.02 6.63 -26.74
N LEU A 58 -0.29 5.41 -27.22
CA LEU A 58 -0.89 5.19 -28.55
C LEU A 58 -2.30 5.78 -28.65
N TYR A 59 -3.09 5.68 -27.59
CA TYR A 59 -4.42 6.28 -27.52
C TYR A 59 -4.36 7.80 -27.63
N CYS A 60 -3.55 8.46 -26.79
CA CYS A 60 -3.40 9.92 -26.82
C CYS A 60 -2.79 10.41 -28.15
N PHE A 61 -1.92 9.61 -28.77
CA PHE A 61 -1.32 9.93 -30.06
C PHE A 61 -2.33 9.82 -31.22
N THR A 62 -3.23 8.84 -31.18
CA THR A 62 -4.24 8.65 -32.25
C THR A 62 -5.46 9.57 -32.09
N LEU A 63 -5.74 10.02 -30.86
CA LEU A 63 -6.86 10.89 -30.52
C LEU A 63 -7.01 12.18 -31.36
N PRO A 64 -5.95 12.99 -31.63
CA PRO A 64 -6.10 14.19 -32.45
C PRO A 64 -6.56 13.88 -33.87
N PHE A 65 -6.09 12.78 -34.47
CA PHE A 65 -6.52 12.37 -35.82
C PHE A 65 -8.00 11.97 -35.84
N ALA A 66 -8.52 11.42 -34.74
CA ALA A 66 -9.93 11.06 -34.62
C ALA A 66 -10.85 12.28 -34.44
N MET A 67 -10.36 13.36 -33.83
CA MET A 67 -11.19 14.50 -33.44
C MET A 67 -11.04 15.73 -34.36
N VAL A 68 -9.95 15.84 -35.12
CA VAL A 68 -9.60 17.05 -35.89
C VAL A 68 -10.66 17.43 -36.93
N GLU A 69 -11.35 16.46 -37.55
CA GLU A 69 -12.38 16.77 -38.56
C GLU A 69 -13.62 17.44 -37.96
N THR A 70 -13.94 17.13 -36.70
CA THR A 70 -15.15 17.66 -36.03
C THR A 70 -14.86 18.94 -35.24
N PHE A 71 -13.70 19.01 -34.59
CA PHE A 71 -13.36 20.08 -33.65
C PHE A 71 -12.31 21.07 -34.19
N GLY A 72 -11.64 20.76 -35.30
CA GLY A 72 -10.66 21.65 -35.94
C GLY A 72 -9.55 22.07 -34.98
N TRP A 73 -9.39 23.37 -34.75
CA TRP A 73 -8.33 23.90 -33.90
C TRP A 73 -8.56 23.68 -32.39
N THR A 74 -9.81 23.50 -31.93
CA THR A 74 -10.07 23.26 -30.50
C THR A 74 -9.61 21.87 -30.07
N THR A 75 -9.43 20.93 -31.02
CA THR A 75 -8.88 19.59 -30.79
C THR A 75 -7.59 19.61 -29.98
N ILE A 76 -6.73 20.62 -30.17
CA ILE A 76 -5.46 20.73 -29.42
C ILE A 76 -5.73 20.86 -27.91
N VAL A 77 -6.66 21.74 -27.53
CA VAL A 77 -7.01 21.97 -26.13
C VAL A 77 -7.71 20.74 -25.54
N ASP A 78 -8.66 20.17 -26.28
CA ASP A 78 -9.41 18.99 -25.83
C ASP A 78 -8.49 17.79 -25.60
N VAL A 79 -7.60 17.51 -26.55
CA VAL A 79 -6.62 16.41 -26.46
C VAL A 79 -5.64 16.64 -25.30
N LEU A 80 -5.19 17.89 -25.07
CA LEU A 80 -4.31 18.19 -23.94
C LEU A 80 -4.97 17.91 -22.59
N ILE A 81 -6.23 18.31 -22.41
CA ILE A 81 -6.99 18.07 -21.18
C ILE A 81 -7.17 16.57 -20.95
N ILE A 82 -7.55 15.84 -22.00
CA ILE A 82 -7.76 14.39 -21.95
C ILE A 82 -6.45 13.67 -21.62
N ALA A 83 -5.36 14.00 -22.31
CA ALA A 83 -4.05 13.41 -22.09
C ALA A 83 -3.56 13.69 -20.66
N TYR A 84 -3.63 14.95 -20.20
CA TYR A 84 -3.26 15.31 -18.83
C TYR A 84 -4.03 14.47 -17.80
N THR A 85 -5.34 14.33 -17.99
CA THR A 85 -6.19 13.55 -17.09
C THR A 85 -5.78 12.08 -17.05
N PHE A 86 -5.61 11.44 -18.23
CA PHE A 86 -5.28 10.02 -18.29
C PHE A 86 -3.87 9.71 -17.79
N PHE A 87 -2.87 10.50 -18.19
CA PHE A 87 -1.50 10.32 -17.71
C PHE A 87 -1.39 10.60 -16.20
N GLY A 88 -2.12 11.59 -15.69
CA GLY A 88 -2.19 11.86 -14.25
C GLY A 88 -2.79 10.69 -13.47
N ILE A 89 -3.89 10.11 -13.96
CA ILE A 89 -4.49 8.91 -13.34
C ILE A 89 -3.50 7.73 -13.34
N GLU A 90 -2.80 7.52 -14.46
CA GLU A 90 -1.80 6.45 -14.55
C GLU A 90 -0.63 6.67 -13.58
N GLU A 91 -0.14 7.90 -13.45
CA GLU A 91 0.94 8.24 -12.51
C GLU A 91 0.50 8.02 -11.06
N ILE A 92 -0.70 8.46 -10.70
CA ILE A 92 -1.29 8.20 -9.37
C ILE A 92 -1.41 6.68 -9.12
N ALA A 93 -1.77 5.89 -10.13
CA ALA A 93 -1.87 4.44 -9.98
C ALA A 93 -0.50 3.79 -9.71
N VAL A 94 0.58 4.32 -10.28
CA VAL A 94 1.95 3.86 -10.02
C VAL A 94 2.39 4.22 -8.59
N GLU A 95 2.12 5.44 -8.14
CA GLU A 95 2.43 5.88 -6.78
C GLU A 95 1.73 5.01 -5.72
N ILE A 96 0.44 4.70 -5.92
CA ILE A 96 -0.35 3.90 -4.96
C ILE A 96 0.05 2.41 -4.94
N GLU A 97 0.81 1.93 -5.94
CA GLU A 97 1.20 0.52 -6.03
C GLU A 97 2.14 0.08 -4.90
N SER A 98 2.95 0.99 -4.36
CA SER A 98 4.00 0.69 -3.37
C SER A 98 3.81 1.41 -2.02
N PRO A 99 2.68 1.22 -1.31
CA PRO A 99 2.28 2.06 -0.17
C PRO A 99 3.18 1.99 1.08
N PHE A 100 4.16 1.08 1.08
CA PHE A 100 5.10 0.84 2.18
C PHE A 100 6.53 1.25 1.81
N ALA A 101 6.72 2.02 0.74
CA ALA A 101 8.00 2.62 0.39
C ALA A 101 8.24 3.89 1.24
N ASN A 102 9.12 4.78 0.78
CA ASN A 102 9.52 5.99 1.51
C ASN A 102 9.27 7.28 0.70
N ASP A 103 8.33 7.24 -0.22
CA ASP A 103 7.91 8.37 -1.03
C ASP A 103 6.92 9.25 -0.26
N ALA A 104 6.73 10.50 -0.71
CA ALA A 104 5.91 11.48 0.02
C ALA A 104 4.43 11.10 0.13
N ASN A 105 3.95 10.22 -0.75
CA ASN A 105 2.56 9.76 -0.79
C ASN A 105 2.36 8.39 -0.10
N ASP A 106 3.41 7.80 0.45
CA ASP A 106 3.35 6.52 1.14
C ASP A 106 2.75 6.62 2.55
N LEU A 107 2.45 5.46 3.13
CA LEU A 107 1.95 5.40 4.50
C LEU A 107 3.00 5.91 5.49
N PRO A 108 2.62 6.78 6.45
CA PRO A 108 3.54 7.27 7.49
C PRO A 108 3.75 6.18 8.55
N LEU A 109 4.61 5.21 8.23
CA LEU A 109 4.87 4.05 9.09
C LEU A 109 5.55 4.47 10.39
N GLU A 110 6.44 5.45 10.36
CA GLU A 110 7.10 6.01 11.55
C GLU A 110 6.08 6.59 12.53
N ASP A 111 5.16 7.45 12.06
CA ASP A 111 4.12 8.05 12.90
C ASP A 111 3.17 6.98 13.48
N SER A 112 2.87 5.97 12.67
CA SER A 112 2.06 4.82 13.09
C SER A 112 2.77 4.03 14.19
N CYS A 113 4.08 3.78 14.04
CA CYS A 113 4.89 3.09 15.04
C CYS A 113 5.01 3.91 16.34
N GLU A 114 5.19 5.22 16.23
CA GLU A 114 5.24 6.11 17.39
C GLU A 114 3.89 6.12 18.14
N THR A 115 2.78 6.12 17.41
CA THR A 115 1.43 6.04 18.00
C THR A 115 1.22 4.71 18.75
N ILE A 116 1.64 3.58 18.15
CA ILE A 116 1.57 2.26 18.78
C ILE A 116 2.45 2.24 20.05
N HIS A 117 3.67 2.78 19.96
CA HIS A 117 4.60 2.86 21.08
C HIS A 117 3.97 3.63 22.26
N LYS A 118 3.44 4.82 22.01
CA LYS A 118 2.74 5.63 23.03
C LYS A 118 1.58 4.88 23.67
N ASN A 119 0.76 4.19 22.87
CA ASN A 119 -0.38 3.43 23.38
C ASN A 119 0.04 2.27 24.29
N VAL A 120 1.11 1.54 23.94
CA VAL A 120 1.63 0.43 24.74
C VAL A 120 2.18 0.94 26.07
N TYR A 121 2.93 2.05 26.05
CA TYR A 121 3.49 2.67 27.26
C TYR A 121 2.39 3.19 28.20
N ALA A 122 1.38 3.88 27.65
CA ALA A 122 0.23 4.34 28.40
C ALA A 122 -0.54 3.19 29.09
N GLN A 123 -0.67 2.03 28.42
CA GLN A 123 -1.28 0.84 29.04
C GLN A 123 -0.41 0.18 30.09
N ALA A 124 0.92 0.22 29.92
CA ALA A 124 1.88 -0.31 30.88
C ALA A 124 2.07 0.60 32.10
N GLY A 125 1.57 1.84 32.06
CA GLY A 125 1.67 2.82 33.15
C GLY A 125 3.07 3.39 33.34
N ILE A 126 3.89 3.40 32.28
CA ILE A 126 5.26 3.93 32.23
C ILE A 126 5.39 5.01 31.14
#